data_AF-A0A823J3B7-F1
#
_entry.id   AF-A0A823J3B7-F1
#
_cell.length_a   1.000
_cell.length_b   1.000
_cell.length_c   1.000
_cell.angle_alpha   90.00
_cell.angle_beta   90.00
_cell.angle_gamma   90.00
#
_symmetry.space_group_name_H-M   'P 1'
#
loop_
_entity.id
_entity.type
_entity.pdbx_description
1 polymer ?
#
loop_
_entity_poly.entity_id
_entity_poly.type
_entity_poly.pdbx_seq_one_letter_code
_entity_poly.pdbx_strand_id
1 'polypeptide(L)' 'MIKISLIEEGKVLQNMELYYLPRKGDVISSTNIKAPHYLVNVVEHVDGHELVNLHVQEFANQVVAGNEINGFRNNR' A
#
# COMPACT_ATOMS: atom_id res chain seq x y z
N MET A 1 2.04 14.91 7.83
CA MET A 1 1.75 13.52 7.45
C MET A 1 0.58 13.55 6.48
N ILE A 2 0.59 12.71 5.45
CA ILE A 2 -0.43 12.66 4.40
C ILE A 2 -1.43 11.60 4.78
N LYS A 3 -2.71 11.98 4.82
CA LYS A 3 -3.80 11.06 5.10
C LYS A 3 -4.22 10.35 3.82
N ILE A 4 -4.31 9.03 3.89
CA ILE A 4 -4.65 8.19 2.73
C ILE A 4 -5.72 7.17 3.11
N SER A 5 -6.42 6.68 2.08
CA SER A 5 -7.29 5.51 2.16
C SER A 5 -6.68 4.38 1.33
N LEU A 6 -6.46 3.22 1.94
CA LEU A 6 -6.10 2.01 1.19
C LEU A 6 -7.37 1.42 0.58
N ILE A 7 -7.36 1.25 -0.75
CA ILE A 7 -8.46 0.72 -1.53
C ILE A 7 -8.05 -0.63 -2.12
N GLU A 8 -8.85 -1.67 -1.93
CA GLU A 8 -8.70 -2.95 -2.61
C GLU A 8 -10.06 -3.37 -3.17
N GLU A 9 -10.10 -3.71 -4.46
CA GLU A 9 -11.32 -4.09 -5.19
C GLU A 9 -12.50 -3.11 -4.97
N GLY A 10 -12.20 -1.80 -4.92
CA GLY A 10 -13.20 -0.73 -4.73
C GLY A 10 -13.69 -0.54 -3.30
N LYS A 11 -13.14 -1.27 -2.31
CA LYS A 11 -13.46 -1.13 -0.89
C LYS A 11 -12.35 -0.44 -0.15
N VAL A 12 -12.71 0.44 0.79
CA VAL A 12 -11.76 1.02 1.75
C VAL A 12 -11.38 -0.07 2.75
N LEU A 13 -10.12 -0.50 2.74
CA LEU A 13 -9.56 -1.41 3.73
C LEU A 13 -9.34 -0.69 5.06
N GLN A 14 -8.62 0.44 5.00
CA GLN A 14 -8.31 1.27 6.16
C GLN A 14 -7.87 2.68 5.75
N ASN A 15 -8.00 3.62 6.69
CA ASN A 15 -7.40 4.95 6.60
C ASN A 15 -6.14 5.00 7.45
N MET A 16 -5.09 5.64 6.95
CA MET A 16 -3.84 5.80 7.70
C MET A 16 -3.09 7.08 7.30
N GLU A 17 -2.05 7.39 8.07
CA GLU A 17 -1.18 8.52 7.80
C GLU A 17 0.23 8.05 7.41
N LEU A 18 0.77 8.62 6.35
CA LEU A 18 2.12 8.36 5.86
C LEU A 18 2.97 9.64 5.91
N TYR A 19 4.30 9.50 6.02
CA TYR A 19 5.19 10.66 6.01
C TYR A 19 5.35 11.28 4.61
N TYR A 20 5.23 10.45 3.58
CA TYR A 20 5.31 10.84 2.18
C TYR A 20 4.21 10.14 1.39
N LEU A 21 3.84 10.71 0.25
CA LEU A 21 2.85 10.11 -0.63
C LEU A 21 3.55 9.01 -1.45
N PRO A 22 3.11 7.75 -1.35
CA PRO A 22 3.68 6.67 -2.16
C PRO A 22 3.42 6.88 -3.64
N ARG A 23 4.25 6.25 -4.46
CA ARG A 23 4.09 6.16 -5.91
C ARG A 23 3.62 4.76 -6.30
N LYS A 24 3.11 4.63 -7.52
CA LYS A 24 2.85 3.32 -8.12
C LYS A 24 4.14 2.48 -8.10
N GLY A 25 4.04 1.25 -7.63
CA GLY A 25 5.15 0.31 -7.46
C GLY A 25 5.81 0.36 -6.08
N ASP A 26 5.54 1.38 -5.27
CA ASP A 26 6.03 1.40 -3.88
C ASP A 26 5.32 0.33 -3.04
N VAL A 27 6.02 -0.17 -2.03
CA VAL A 27 5.48 -1.12 -1.05
C VAL A 27 5.30 -0.43 0.29
N ILE A 28 4.07 -0.40 0.80
CA ILE A 28 3.76 0.02 2.16
C ILE A 28 3.99 -1.19 3.07
N SER A 29 5.06 -1.14 3.86
CA SER A 29 5.48 -2.24 4.73
C SER A 29 5.37 -1.90 6.22
N SER A 30 5.06 -2.90 7.04
CA SER A 30 5.11 -2.80 8.50
C SER A 30 6.44 -3.32 9.05
N THR A 31 6.85 -2.83 10.22
CA THR A 31 7.96 -3.45 10.98
C THR A 31 7.55 -4.79 11.57
N ASN A 32 6.25 -5.04 11.75
CA ASN A 32 5.73 -6.36 12.09
C ASN A 32 5.69 -7.25 10.85
N ILE A 33 6.61 -8.20 10.78
CA ILE A 33 6.75 -9.12 9.63
C ILE A 33 5.50 -9.98 9.37
N LYS A 34 4.62 -10.13 10.38
CA LYS A 34 3.37 -10.90 10.30
C LYS A 34 2.16 -10.05 9.90
N ALA A 35 2.30 -8.72 9.90
CA ALA A 35 1.23 -7.82 9.49
C ALA A 35 1.13 -7.76 7.96
N PRO A 36 -0.04 -7.36 7.42
CA PRO A 36 -0.21 -7.14 6.01
C PRO A 36 0.78 -6.12 5.42
N HIS A 37 1.11 -6.33 4.16
CA HIS A 37 1.93 -5.44 3.33
C HIS A 37 1.15 -5.11 2.06
N TYR A 38 1.39 -3.94 1.47
CA TYR A 38 0.57 -3.46 0.35
C TYR A 38 1.45 -2.98 -0.81
N LEU A 39 1.22 -3.51 -2.01
CA LEU A 39 1.81 -2.97 -3.24
C LEU A 39 0.89 -1.90 -3.82
N VAL A 40 1.43 -0.70 -4.06
CA VAL A 40 0.65 0.41 -4.63
C VAL A 40 0.50 0.25 -6.13
N ASN A 41 -0.73 0.05 -6.58
CA ASN A 41 -1.07 -0.11 -7.99
C ASN A 41 -1.46 1.22 -8.65
N VAL A 42 -2.18 2.07 -7.93
CA VAL A 42 -2.63 3.40 -8.41
C VAL A 42 -2.67 4.39 -7.25
N VAL A 43 -2.29 5.63 -7.53
CA VAL A 43 -2.48 6.80 -6.65
C VAL A 43 -3.55 7.67 -7.29
N GLU A 44 -4.69 7.82 -6.62
CA GLU A 44 -5.86 8.51 -7.14
C GLU A 44 -6.22 9.70 -6.25
N HIS A 45 -6.38 10.86 -6.86
CA HIS A 45 -6.91 12.06 -6.21
C HIS A 45 -8.33 12.25 -6.72
N VAL A 46 -9.30 12.27 -5.81
CA VAL A 46 -10.71 12.50 -6.13
C VAL A 46 -11.05 13.91 -5.70
N ASP A 47 -11.59 14.71 -6.63
CA ASP A 47 -12.00 16.07 -6.31
C ASP A 47 -13.09 16.08 -5.22
N GLY A 48 -12.97 16.99 -4.27
CA GLY A 48 -13.86 17.05 -3.10
C GLY A 48 -13.62 15.98 -2.02
N HIS A 49 -12.65 15.07 -2.18
CA HIS A 49 -12.25 14.13 -1.13
C HIS A 49 -10.98 14.60 -0.40
N GLU A 50 -10.98 14.51 0.93
CA GLU A 50 -9.84 14.94 1.77
C GLU A 50 -8.68 13.93 1.80
N LEU A 51 -8.95 12.67 1.43
CA LEU A 51 -8.00 11.56 1.48
C LEU A 51 -7.53 11.21 0.07
N VAL A 52 -6.25 10.90 -0.07
CA VAL A 52 -5.73 10.31 -1.32
C VAL A 52 -6.02 8.81 -1.31
N ASN A 53 -6.62 8.31 -2.37
CA ASN A 53 -6.89 6.89 -2.54
C ASN A 53 -5.63 6.19 -3.06
N LEU A 54 -5.15 5.19 -2.33
CA LEU A 54 -4.12 4.28 -2.79
C LEU A 54 -4.78 2.95 -3.11
N HIS A 55 -4.94 2.66 -4.40
CA HIS A 55 -5.39 1.34 -4.83
C HIS A 55 -4.23 0.37 -4.69
N VAL A 56 -4.41 -0.65 -3.88
CA VAL A 56 -3.36 -1.57 -3.48
C VAL A 56 -3.72 -3.02 -3.77
N GLN A 57 -2.70 -3.87 -3.76
CA GLN A 57 -2.83 -5.31 -3.58
C GLN A 57 -2.29 -5.66 -2.20
N GLU A 58 -3.10 -6.31 -1.36
CA GLU A 58 -2.70 -6.79 -0.04
C GLU A 58 -1.93 -8.11 -0.12
N PHE A 59 -0.92 -8.23 0.72
CA PHE A 59 -0.17 -9.46 0.97
C PHE A 59 -0.19 -9.75 2.47
N ALA A 60 -0.55 -10.98 2.84
CA ALA A 60 -0.85 -11.35 4.23
C ALA A 60 0.31 -11.10 5.21
N ASN A 61 1.56 -11.16 4.74
CA ASN A 61 2.76 -10.93 5.54
C ASN A 61 3.96 -10.61 4.63
N GLN A 62 5.08 -10.27 5.26
CA GLN A 62 6.31 -9.92 4.55
C GLN A 62 6.86 -11.05 3.68
N VAL A 63 6.71 -12.31 4.10
CA VAL A 63 7.25 -13.47 3.36
C VAL A 63 6.50 -13.64 2.04
N VAL A 64 5.17 -13.55 2.08
CA VAL A 64 4.33 -13.61 0.87
C VAL A 64 4.67 -12.41 -0.04
N ALA A 65 4.69 -11.19 0.51
CA ALA A 65 5.03 -9.99 -0.26
C ALA A 65 6.41 -10.10 -0.94
N GLY A 66 7.45 -10.58 -0.24
CA GLY A 66 8.79 -10.72 -0.82
C GLY A 66 8.93 -11.84 -1.86
N ASN A 67 8.04 -12.82 -1.86
CA ASN A 67 8.00 -13.86 -2.89
C ASN A 67 7.27 -13.39 -4.15
N GLU A 68 6.24 -12.57 -4.01
CA GLU A 68 5.35 -12.16 -5.09
C GLU A 68 5.73 -10.80 -5.72
N ILE A 69 6.42 -9.92 -4.98
CA ILE A 69 6.83 -8.59 -5.47
C ILE A 69 8.32 -8.60 -5.84
N ASN A 70 8.60 -8.52 -7.14
CA ASN A 70 9.98 -8.43 -7.64
C ASN A 70 10.71 -7.18 -7.09
N GLY A 71 11.94 -7.37 -6.59
CA GLY A 71 12.75 -6.30 -6.03
C GLY A 71 12.38 -5.89 -4.59
N PHE A 72 11.32 -6.45 -4.01
CA PHE A 72 10.97 -6.22 -2.60
C PHE A 72 11.62 -7.27 -1.70
N ARG A 73 12.77 -6.94 -1.13
CA ARG A 73 13.57 -7.80 -0.22
C ARG A 73 13.97 -9.16 -0.82
N ASN A 74 13.79 -9.32 -2.13
CA ASN A 74 14.17 -10.49 -2.89
C ASN A 74 14.77 -10.02 -4.21
N ASN A 75 15.98 -10.49 -4.52
CA ASN A 75 16.77 -10.10 -5.69
C ASN A 75 16.80 -11.22 -6.74
N ARG A 76 15.69 -11.96 -6.88
CA ARG A 76 15.57 -13.00 -7.91
C ARG A 76 15.61 -12.42 -9.32
#